data_AF-A0A5C8LTA0-F1
#
_entry.id   AF-A0A5C8LTA0-F1
#
_cell.length_a   1.000
_cell.length_b   1.000
_cell.length_c   1.000
_cell.angle_alpha   90.00
_cell.angle_beta   90.00
_cell.angle_gamma   90.00
#
_symmetry.space_group_name_H-M   'P 1'
#
loop_
_entity.id
_entity.type
_entity.pdbx_description
1 polymer ?
#
loop_
_entity_poly.entity_id
_entity_poly.type
_entity_poly.pdbx_seq_one_letter_code
_entity_poly.pdbx_strand_id
1 'polypeptide(L)'
;MKKLLSSALVPLLILAAAFNLHVRAEDFSQYGPKQFTTTNKWTAIVAAYEPEIKAIDDAFAKLKDAKIEKTLTIRGVKYQLGHYKGEPIVIFTTGVSVPNAAMTMQMALDYFPIERVVMMGIAGAVDPQFQPGDIAIPERWYFHDESVYANPDPAKPSQYILPDYYEQALASYQQRKKQDPHSPAYENFGYIFPEEMAVIKQGWDSPQQMPYFTATPQLIELTKKAVATIDPIKMPSGHPIQIKVGGNGVTGSVFLDNAEYRQWLQKVFHAEVTEMESAAVAQVCFVNEVDWIVIRSVSDLAGGQQGKNAENVFDAIASGTGTKLLLGLLDQIVLVRP
;
A
#
# COMPACT_ATOMS: atom_id res chain seq x y z
N MET A 1 5.24 73.10 51.39
CA MET A 1 5.34 72.53 50.02
C MET A 1 5.09 71.03 50.09
N LYS A 2 4.14 70.53 49.27
CA LYS A 2 3.76 69.12 48.96
C LYS A 2 3.07 68.34 50.11
N LYS A 3 1.72 68.40 50.21
CA LYS A 3 0.66 67.57 49.57
C LYS A 3 0.58 66.15 50.21
N LEU A 4 -0.34 65.83 51.15
CA LEU A 4 -1.80 65.59 51.03
C LEU A 4 -2.17 64.63 49.88
N LEU A 5 -2.55 63.38 50.20
CA LEU A 5 -3.92 62.85 50.01
C LEU A 5 -4.00 61.32 50.18
N SER A 6 -5.04 60.94 50.91
CA SER A 6 -5.68 59.63 51.00
C SER A 6 -6.01 59.01 49.63
N SER A 7 -5.94 57.69 49.53
CA SER A 7 -6.70 56.95 48.52
C SER A 7 -7.13 55.59 49.07
N ALA A 8 -8.44 55.37 48.95
CA ALA A 8 -9.21 54.27 49.49
C ALA A 8 -8.83 52.90 48.91
N LEU A 9 -9.06 51.84 49.69
CA LEU A 9 -9.25 50.50 49.18
C LEU A 9 -10.42 50.50 48.19
N VAL A 10 -10.14 50.24 46.92
CA VAL A 10 -11.15 49.77 45.96
C VAL A 10 -11.01 48.25 45.92
N PRO A 11 -12.04 47.46 46.26
CA PRO A 11 -12.01 46.04 45.99
C PRO A 11 -12.12 45.85 44.49
N LEU A 12 -11.08 45.28 43.89
CA LEU A 12 -11.09 44.86 42.50
C LEU A 12 -12.09 43.70 42.38
N LEU A 13 -13.29 43.99 41.87
CA LEU A 13 -14.22 42.99 41.38
C LEU A 13 -13.55 42.26 40.21
N ILE A 14 -12.89 41.14 40.50
CA ILE A 14 -12.52 40.18 39.47
C ILE A 14 -13.85 39.58 39.01
N LEU A 15 -14.37 40.12 37.90
CA LEU A 15 -15.41 39.47 37.13
C LEU A 15 -14.77 38.17 36.60
N ALA A 16 -15.00 37.07 37.33
CA ALA A 16 -14.75 35.74 36.80
C ALA A 16 -15.71 35.55 35.63
N ALA A 17 -15.28 35.96 34.43
CA ALA A 17 -15.87 35.46 33.21
C ALA A 17 -15.60 33.96 33.21
N ALA A 18 -16.55 33.20 33.74
CA ALA A 18 -16.64 31.78 33.48
C ALA A 18 -16.77 31.65 31.97
N PHE A 19 -15.64 31.48 31.29
CA PHE A 19 -15.60 30.85 29.99
C PHE A 19 -16.09 29.43 30.22
N ASN A 20 -17.41 29.29 30.26
CA ASN A 20 -18.10 28.06 29.94
C ASN A 20 -17.79 27.79 28.48
N LEU A 21 -16.57 27.31 28.20
CA LEU A 21 -16.26 26.49 27.05
C LEU A 21 -17.09 25.22 27.23
N HIS A 22 -18.38 25.33 26.93
CA HIS A 22 -19.14 24.20 26.44
C HIS A 22 -18.53 23.88 25.08
N VAL A 23 -17.37 23.21 25.10
CA VAL A 23 -17.02 22.30 24.02
C VAL A 23 -18.07 21.20 24.14
N ARG A 24 -19.24 21.45 23.55
CA ARG A 24 -20.07 20.35 23.11
C ARG A 24 -19.19 19.63 22.11
N ALA A 25 -18.74 18.44 22.48
CA ALA A 25 -18.33 17.46 21.50
C ALA A 25 -19.42 17.45 20.43
N GLU A 26 -19.14 18.06 19.28
CA GLU A 26 -19.96 17.89 18.10
C GLU A 26 -20.05 16.38 17.86
N ASP A 27 -21.24 15.90 17.54
CA ASP A 27 -21.56 14.50 17.31
C ASP A 27 -20.49 13.81 16.44
N PHE A 28 -19.58 13.07 17.08
CA PHE A 28 -18.49 12.36 16.40
C PHE A 28 -18.99 11.23 15.49
N SER A 29 -20.31 10.93 15.46
CA SER A 29 -20.87 9.96 14.51
C SER A 29 -20.75 10.40 13.04
N GLN A 30 -20.44 11.67 12.77
CA GLN A 30 -20.14 12.17 11.42
C GLN A 30 -18.69 11.90 10.96
N TYR A 31 -17.76 11.63 11.87
CA TYR A 31 -16.33 11.48 11.58
C TYR A 31 -15.70 10.33 12.37
N GLY A 32 -15.41 9.22 11.69
CA GLY A 32 -14.76 8.04 12.25
C GLY A 32 -15.14 6.76 11.47
N PRO A 33 -14.45 5.64 11.70
CA PRO A 33 -14.80 4.37 11.06
C PRO A 33 -16.24 4.00 11.40
N LYS A 34 -17.07 3.81 10.38
CA LYS A 34 -18.43 3.33 10.59
C LYS A 34 -18.37 1.89 11.09
N GLN A 35 -19.17 1.58 12.10
CA GLN A 35 -19.41 0.20 12.46
C GLN A 35 -20.41 -0.40 11.47
N PHE A 36 -19.96 -1.39 10.71
CA PHE A 36 -20.80 -2.13 9.79
C PHE A 36 -21.32 -3.38 10.49
N THR A 37 -22.62 -3.40 10.79
CA THR A 37 -23.30 -4.57 11.37
C THR A 37 -23.89 -5.49 10.29
N THR A 38 -23.59 -5.23 9.02
CA THR A 38 -24.13 -6.00 7.89
C THR A 38 -23.35 -7.29 7.69
N THR A 39 -24.05 -8.38 7.39
CA THR A 39 -23.43 -9.60 6.84
C THR A 39 -23.00 -9.41 5.39
N ASN A 40 -23.53 -8.38 4.72
CA ASN A 40 -23.21 -8.06 3.34
C ASN A 40 -21.89 -7.28 3.25
N LYS A 41 -20.79 -8.04 3.33
CA LYS A 41 -19.43 -7.55 3.22
C LYS A 41 -19.01 -7.39 1.76
N TRP A 42 -18.13 -6.42 1.48
CA TRP A 42 -17.77 -5.99 0.13
C TRP A 42 -16.35 -6.40 -0.24
N THR A 43 -16.14 -6.64 -1.53
CA THR A 43 -14.82 -6.76 -2.13
C THR A 43 -14.40 -5.41 -2.71
N ALA A 44 -13.32 -4.82 -2.19
CA ALA A 44 -12.72 -3.63 -2.76
C ALA A 44 -11.81 -4.01 -3.94
N ILE A 45 -11.97 -3.33 -5.06
CA ILE A 45 -11.10 -3.42 -6.23
C ILE A 45 -10.34 -2.10 -6.33
N VAL A 46 -9.04 -2.16 -6.16
CA VAL A 46 -8.21 -0.96 -5.96
C VAL A 46 -7.18 -0.84 -7.07
N ALA A 47 -7.05 0.37 -7.61
CA ALA A 47 -5.99 0.79 -8.52
C ALA A 47 -5.30 2.04 -7.97
N ALA A 48 -4.17 2.45 -8.56
CA ALA A 48 -3.45 3.66 -8.16
C ALA A 48 -3.73 4.84 -9.10
N TYR A 49 -3.70 4.63 -10.42
CA TYR A 49 -3.77 5.71 -11.41
C TYR A 49 -4.56 5.37 -12.69
N GLU A 50 -4.60 6.30 -13.66
CA GLU A 50 -5.59 6.30 -14.74
C GLU A 50 -5.57 5.06 -15.66
N PRO A 51 -4.43 4.60 -16.19
CA PRO A 51 -4.39 3.43 -17.08
C PRO A 51 -4.90 2.15 -16.41
N GLU A 52 -4.63 1.98 -15.11
CA GLU A 52 -5.04 0.82 -14.33
C GLU A 52 -6.55 0.80 -14.13
N ILE A 53 -7.11 1.91 -13.62
CA ILE A 53 -8.57 2.00 -13.42
C ILE A 53 -9.32 1.95 -14.75
N LYS A 54 -8.75 2.54 -15.81
CA LYS A 54 -9.33 2.49 -17.15
C LYS A 54 -9.39 1.06 -17.68
N ALA A 55 -8.34 0.25 -17.46
CA ALA A 55 -8.35 -1.16 -17.87
C ALA A 55 -9.44 -1.95 -17.12
N ILE A 56 -9.60 -1.70 -15.81
CA ILE A 56 -10.67 -2.30 -15.00
C ILE A 56 -12.04 -1.87 -15.53
N ASP A 57 -12.29 -0.57 -15.69
CA ASP A 57 -13.56 -0.02 -16.15
C ASP A 57 -13.93 -0.56 -17.54
N ASP A 58 -12.98 -0.58 -18.49
CA ASP A 58 -13.18 -1.12 -19.83
C ASP A 58 -13.50 -2.62 -19.83
N ALA A 59 -12.95 -3.37 -18.86
CA ALA A 59 -13.24 -4.79 -18.71
C ALA A 59 -14.63 -5.00 -18.10
N PHE A 60 -14.95 -4.28 -17.02
CA PHE A 60 -16.26 -4.33 -16.35
C PHE A 60 -17.41 -3.93 -17.29
N ALA A 61 -17.22 -2.90 -18.12
CA ALA A 61 -18.22 -2.45 -19.09
C ALA A 61 -18.61 -3.50 -20.14
N LYS A 62 -17.78 -4.53 -20.35
CA LYS A 62 -18.01 -5.61 -21.32
C LYS A 62 -18.68 -6.83 -20.70
N LEU A 63 -18.74 -6.91 -19.37
CA LEU A 63 -19.26 -8.07 -18.64
C LEU A 63 -20.74 -7.87 -18.33
N LYS A 64 -21.58 -8.83 -18.73
CA LYS A 64 -23.03 -8.76 -18.50
C LYS A 64 -23.40 -8.84 -17.02
N ASP A 65 -22.60 -9.57 -16.25
CA ASP A 65 -22.82 -9.83 -14.82
C ASP A 65 -22.02 -8.86 -13.93
N ALA A 66 -21.50 -7.78 -14.50
CA ALA A 66 -20.87 -6.69 -13.75
C ALA A 66 -21.70 -5.42 -13.93
N LYS A 67 -22.04 -4.76 -12.82
CA LYS A 67 -22.88 -3.56 -12.87
C LYS A 67 -22.44 -2.54 -11.82
N ILE A 68 -22.10 -1.35 -12.28
CA ILE A 68 -21.94 -0.17 -11.43
C ILE A 68 -23.30 0.51 -11.27
N GLU A 69 -23.74 0.68 -10.03
CA GLU A 69 -25.07 1.19 -9.69
C GLU A 69 -25.03 2.64 -9.21
N LYS A 70 -23.93 3.01 -8.54
CA LYS A 70 -23.79 4.33 -7.95
C LYS A 70 -22.32 4.73 -7.91
N THR A 71 -22.04 5.98 -8.25
CA THR A 71 -20.73 6.58 -8.01
C THR A 71 -20.86 7.66 -6.95
N LEU A 72 -19.99 7.59 -5.94
CA LEU A 72 -19.86 8.58 -4.88
C LEU A 72 -18.51 9.28 -5.00
N THR A 73 -18.45 10.55 -4.64
CA THR A 73 -17.18 11.25 -4.48
C THR A 73 -17.02 11.67 -3.03
N ILE A 74 -15.98 11.17 -2.37
CA ILE A 74 -15.65 11.50 -0.98
C ILE A 74 -14.24 12.08 -0.98
N ARG A 75 -14.11 13.33 -0.55
CA ARG A 75 -12.83 14.07 -0.51
C ARG A 75 -12.04 14.03 -1.84
N GLY A 76 -12.76 14.04 -2.96
CA GLY A 76 -12.17 14.00 -4.31
C GLY A 76 -11.93 12.59 -4.87
N VAL A 77 -12.01 11.54 -4.03
CA VAL A 77 -11.89 10.15 -4.47
C VAL A 77 -13.24 9.65 -4.97
N LYS A 78 -13.26 9.09 -6.18
CA LYS A 78 -14.44 8.47 -6.79
C LYS A 78 -14.52 7.01 -6.39
N TYR A 79 -15.63 6.65 -5.74
CA TYR A 79 -15.97 5.28 -5.36
C TYR A 79 -17.13 4.78 -6.23
N GLN A 80 -16.87 3.76 -7.02
CA GLN A 80 -17.86 3.11 -7.89
C GLN A 80 -18.44 1.90 -7.15
N LEU A 81 -19.70 1.98 -6.77
CA LEU A 81 -20.42 0.96 -6.03
C LEU A 81 -21.26 0.12 -6.97
N GLY A 82 -21.22 -1.19 -6.80
CA GLY A 82 -21.94 -2.08 -7.69
C GLY A 82 -21.85 -3.55 -7.28
N HIS A 83 -22.05 -4.42 -8.26
CA HIS A 83 -21.97 -5.86 -8.10
C HIS A 83 -21.17 -6.52 -9.23
N TYR A 84 -20.46 -7.58 -8.90
CA TYR A 84 -19.79 -8.49 -9.83
C TYR A 84 -20.26 -9.92 -9.59
N LYS A 85 -21.04 -10.50 -10.50
CA LYS A 85 -21.65 -11.83 -10.37
C LYS A 85 -22.39 -12.01 -9.03
N GLY A 86 -23.07 -10.95 -8.58
CA GLY A 86 -23.79 -10.90 -7.31
C GLY A 86 -22.94 -10.52 -6.08
N GLU A 87 -21.61 -10.48 -6.20
CA GLU A 87 -20.72 -9.98 -5.14
C GLU A 87 -20.77 -8.45 -5.08
N PRO A 88 -21.11 -7.83 -3.95
CA PRO A 88 -20.99 -6.38 -3.78
C PRO A 88 -19.54 -5.94 -3.87
N ILE A 89 -19.31 -4.89 -4.66
CA ILE A 89 -17.97 -4.34 -4.89
C ILE A 89 -17.94 -2.84 -4.71
N VAL A 90 -16.74 -2.35 -4.39
CA VAL A 90 -16.37 -0.94 -4.49
C VAL A 90 -15.07 -0.81 -5.27
N ILE A 91 -15.09 -0.04 -6.36
CA ILE A 91 -13.92 0.23 -7.19
C ILE A 91 -13.47 1.66 -6.99
N PHE A 92 -12.18 1.89 -6.73
CA PHE A 92 -11.63 3.24 -6.58
C PHE A 92 -10.13 3.28 -6.87
N THR A 93 -9.61 4.49 -7.05
CA THR A 93 -8.17 4.76 -7.15
C THR A 93 -7.62 5.35 -5.86
N THR A 94 -6.43 4.93 -5.47
CA THR A 94 -5.74 5.51 -4.31
C THR A 94 -5.07 6.84 -4.60
N GLY A 95 -4.67 7.06 -5.86
CA GLY A 95 -3.59 7.98 -6.18
C GLY A 95 -2.21 7.30 -6.04
N VAL A 96 -1.21 7.86 -6.69
CA VAL A 96 0.18 7.35 -6.69
C VAL A 96 0.89 7.72 -5.38
N SER A 97 1.79 6.84 -4.93
CA SER A 97 2.64 7.01 -3.74
C SER A 97 2.01 6.57 -2.42
N VAL A 98 2.87 6.26 -1.45
CA VAL A 98 2.58 5.69 -0.13
C VAL A 98 1.56 6.53 0.66
N PRO A 99 1.66 7.87 0.75
CA PRO A 99 0.70 8.66 1.53
C PRO A 99 -0.72 8.60 0.97
N ASN A 100 -0.85 8.64 -0.36
CA ASN A 100 -2.15 8.59 -1.04
C ASN A 100 -2.80 7.21 -0.90
N ALA A 101 -2.00 6.15 -1.05
CA ALA A 101 -2.41 4.77 -0.79
C ALA A 101 -2.93 4.58 0.63
N ALA A 102 -2.16 4.99 1.64
CA ALA A 102 -2.56 4.86 3.04
C ALA A 102 -3.83 5.65 3.35
N MET A 103 -3.90 6.94 2.97
CA MET A 103 -5.04 7.79 3.32
C MET A 103 -6.33 7.34 2.65
N THR A 104 -6.26 6.97 1.37
CA THR A 104 -7.43 6.63 0.58
C THR A 104 -7.96 5.24 0.94
N MET A 105 -7.05 4.30 1.24
CA MET A 105 -7.45 2.97 1.70
C MET A 105 -8.12 3.05 3.08
N GLN A 106 -7.53 3.78 4.05
CA GLN A 106 -8.15 3.93 5.36
C GLN A 106 -9.53 4.61 5.24
N MET A 107 -9.65 5.66 4.42
CA MET A 107 -10.93 6.29 4.15
C MET A 107 -11.93 5.31 3.51
N ALA A 108 -11.51 4.41 2.63
CA ALA A 108 -12.42 3.42 2.07
C ALA A 108 -12.95 2.47 3.17
N LEU A 109 -12.09 2.00 4.07
CA LEU A 109 -12.48 1.15 5.20
C LEU A 109 -13.40 1.87 6.19
N ASP A 110 -13.22 3.18 6.38
CA ASP A 110 -14.07 3.97 7.28
C ASP A 110 -15.50 4.15 6.74
N TYR A 111 -15.68 4.17 5.42
CA TYR A 111 -16.95 4.53 4.77
C TYR A 111 -17.72 3.35 4.16
N PHE A 112 -17.06 2.20 3.94
CA PHE A 112 -17.66 1.01 3.30
C PHE A 112 -17.37 -0.30 4.08
N PRO A 113 -18.28 -1.29 4.06
CA PRO A 113 -18.13 -2.57 4.76
C PRO A 113 -17.18 -3.52 4.02
N ILE A 114 -15.96 -3.08 3.73
CA ILE A 114 -14.96 -3.85 3.00
C ILE A 114 -14.41 -4.95 3.90
N GLU A 115 -14.46 -6.20 3.44
CA GLU A 115 -13.83 -7.33 4.14
C GLU A 115 -12.57 -7.82 3.46
N ARG A 116 -12.45 -7.53 2.16
CA ARG A 116 -11.29 -7.91 1.38
C ARG A 116 -10.94 -6.87 0.34
N VAL A 117 -9.64 -6.76 0.06
CA VAL A 117 -9.06 -5.85 -0.91
C VAL A 117 -8.31 -6.66 -1.96
N VAL A 118 -8.64 -6.43 -3.23
CA VAL A 118 -7.86 -6.90 -4.36
C VAL A 118 -7.31 -5.68 -5.08
N MET A 119 -6.02 -5.42 -4.90
CA MET A 119 -5.34 -4.34 -5.60
C MET A 119 -4.75 -4.88 -6.90
N MET A 120 -4.97 -4.15 -8.00
CA MET A 120 -4.33 -4.41 -9.28
C MET A 120 -3.64 -3.14 -9.74
N GLY A 121 -2.36 -3.25 -10.07
CA GLY A 121 -1.62 -2.16 -10.66
C GLY A 121 -0.42 -2.63 -11.47
N ILE A 122 0.40 -1.69 -11.92
CA ILE A 122 1.65 -1.97 -12.61
C ILE A 122 2.86 -1.87 -11.67
N ALA A 123 4.01 -2.38 -12.09
CA ALA A 123 5.27 -2.27 -11.35
C ALA A 123 6.49 -2.38 -12.27
N GLY A 124 7.64 -1.92 -11.77
CA GLY A 124 8.93 -2.17 -12.40
C GLY A 124 9.47 -3.55 -12.02
N ALA A 125 10.04 -4.29 -12.97
CA ALA A 125 10.64 -5.60 -12.72
C ALA A 125 11.98 -5.47 -12.00
N VAL A 126 12.08 -6.08 -10.82
CA VAL A 126 13.35 -6.27 -10.10
C VAL A 126 13.99 -7.59 -10.49
N ASP A 127 13.22 -8.68 -10.53
CA ASP A 127 13.67 -9.98 -11.05
C ASP A 127 13.97 -9.86 -12.57
N PRO A 128 15.22 -10.13 -13.01
CA PRO A 128 15.60 -10.06 -14.43
C PRO A 128 14.90 -11.09 -15.32
N GLN A 129 14.21 -12.09 -14.75
CA GLN A 129 13.40 -13.02 -15.53
C GLN A 129 12.12 -12.39 -16.06
N PHE A 130 11.60 -11.33 -15.42
CA PHE A 130 10.39 -10.67 -15.88
C PHE A 130 10.62 -9.73 -17.05
N GLN A 131 9.59 -9.65 -17.90
CA GLN A 131 9.46 -8.75 -19.03
C GLN A 131 8.14 -7.95 -18.92
N PRO A 132 8.01 -6.81 -19.63
CA PRO A 132 6.76 -6.08 -19.67
C PRO A 132 5.58 -6.97 -20.08
N GLY A 133 4.50 -6.92 -19.30
CA GLY A 133 3.32 -7.77 -19.40
C GLY A 133 3.27 -8.91 -18.38
N ASP A 134 4.42 -9.39 -17.90
CA ASP A 134 4.49 -10.42 -16.84
C ASP A 134 3.78 -9.97 -15.57
N ILE A 135 3.37 -10.93 -14.74
CA ILE A 135 2.55 -10.65 -13.56
C ILE A 135 3.20 -11.29 -12.32
N ALA A 136 3.49 -10.45 -11.34
CA ALA A 136 3.91 -10.85 -10.02
C ALA A 136 2.75 -10.71 -9.03
N ILE A 137 2.62 -11.70 -8.15
CA ILE A 137 1.69 -11.69 -7.01
C ILE A 137 2.51 -12.00 -5.75
N PRO A 138 3.30 -11.03 -5.26
CA PRO A 138 4.11 -11.23 -4.06
C PRO A 138 3.27 -11.55 -2.83
N GLU A 139 3.78 -12.49 -2.04
CA GLU A 139 3.20 -12.83 -0.73
C GLU A 139 3.59 -11.81 0.33
N ARG A 140 4.76 -11.17 0.21
CA ARG A 140 5.29 -10.25 1.23
C ARG A 140 5.64 -8.91 0.60
N TRP A 141 5.28 -7.83 1.29
CA TRP A 141 5.49 -6.46 0.85
C TRP A 141 6.29 -5.67 1.88
N TYR A 142 7.40 -5.09 1.44
CA TYR A 142 8.36 -4.34 2.25
C TYR A 142 8.35 -2.88 1.82
N PHE A 143 8.65 -1.96 2.74
CA PHE A 143 9.04 -0.61 2.35
C PHE A 143 10.55 -0.56 2.12
N HIS A 144 10.99 -0.14 0.93
CA HIS A 144 12.42 -0.07 0.62
C HIS A 144 13.03 1.32 0.84
N ASP A 145 12.19 2.34 0.99
CA ASP A 145 12.59 3.74 1.21
C ASP A 145 12.44 4.19 2.67
N GLU A 146 11.88 3.33 3.53
CA GLU A 146 12.00 3.48 4.99
C GLU A 146 13.44 3.18 5.38
N SER A 147 14.20 4.25 5.66
CA SER A 147 15.65 4.17 5.75
C SER A 147 16.24 5.32 6.53
N VAL A 148 17.39 5.04 7.15
CA VAL A 148 18.26 6.04 7.76
C VAL A 148 19.31 6.48 6.74
N TYR A 149 19.37 7.78 6.47
CA TYR A 149 20.39 8.35 5.59
C TYR A 149 21.54 8.86 6.46
N ALA A 150 22.72 8.26 6.32
CA ALA A 150 23.84 8.49 7.22
C ALA A 150 24.98 9.28 6.57
N ASN A 151 25.68 10.10 7.36
CA ASN A 151 26.88 10.83 6.89
C ASN A 151 28.08 9.89 6.80
N PRO A 152 29.00 10.07 5.82
CA PRO A 152 30.28 9.37 5.83
C PRO A 152 31.08 9.66 7.11
N ASP A 153 31.80 8.66 7.60
CA ASP A 153 32.72 8.80 8.73
C ASP A 153 34.04 9.44 8.25
N PRO A 154 34.39 10.68 8.67
CA PRO A 154 35.62 11.33 8.25
C PRO A 154 36.87 10.63 8.80
N ALA A 155 36.74 9.83 9.86
CA ALA A 155 37.83 9.06 10.44
C ALA A 155 37.99 7.67 9.80
N LYS A 156 36.96 7.16 9.11
CA LYS A 156 36.94 5.80 8.53
C LYS A 156 36.41 5.84 7.09
N PRO A 157 37.30 5.90 6.08
CA PRO A 157 36.90 5.88 4.68
C PRO A 157 35.94 4.71 4.36
N SER A 158 34.89 5.00 3.60
CA SER A 158 33.84 4.05 3.21
C SER A 158 32.96 3.53 4.35
N GLN A 159 33.02 4.12 5.54
CA GLN A 159 32.04 3.89 6.62
C GLN A 159 31.13 5.11 6.80
N TYR A 160 30.07 4.92 7.57
CA TYR A 160 29.07 5.94 7.89
C TYR A 160 28.90 6.06 9.40
N ILE A 161 28.57 7.27 9.86
CA ILE A 161 28.22 7.53 11.26
C ILE A 161 26.75 7.22 11.44
N LEU A 162 26.46 6.10 12.10
CA LEU A 162 25.09 5.68 12.39
C LEU A 162 24.56 6.36 13.64
N PRO A 163 23.29 6.79 13.67
CA PRO A 163 22.64 7.22 14.90
C PRO A 163 22.52 6.07 15.91
N ASP A 164 22.71 6.36 17.20
CA ASP A 164 22.62 5.36 18.29
C ASP A 164 21.33 4.54 18.26
N TYR A 165 20.19 5.17 17.92
CA TYR A 165 18.91 4.47 17.84
C TYR A 165 18.90 3.40 16.74
N TYR A 166 19.56 3.68 15.61
CA TYR A 166 19.63 2.75 14.49
C TYR A 166 20.58 1.60 14.79
N GLU A 167 21.70 1.84 15.47
CA GLU A 167 22.60 0.76 15.90
C GLU A 167 21.89 -0.23 16.83
N GLN A 168 21.04 0.28 17.74
CA GLN A 168 20.19 -0.54 18.60
C GLN A 168 19.12 -1.30 17.82
N ALA A 169 18.46 -0.64 16.87
CA ALA A 169 17.46 -1.26 16.00
C ALA A 169 18.07 -2.38 15.14
N LEU A 170 19.25 -2.14 14.55
CA LEU A 170 19.97 -3.10 13.74
C LEU A 170 20.32 -4.37 14.52
N ALA A 171 20.70 -4.27 15.79
CA ALA A 171 20.91 -5.44 16.63
C ALA A 171 19.64 -6.30 16.74
N SER A 172 18.46 -5.66 16.88
CA SER A 172 17.16 -6.35 16.92
C SER A 172 16.82 -6.99 15.58
N TYR A 173 17.06 -6.30 14.47
CA TYR A 173 16.88 -6.81 13.11
C TYR A 173 17.72 -8.06 12.86
N GLN A 174 18.99 -8.05 13.27
CA GLN A 174 19.87 -9.22 13.15
C GLN A 174 19.45 -10.40 14.03
N GLN A 175 18.78 -10.17 15.16
CA GLN A 175 18.20 -11.26 15.94
C GLN A 175 16.95 -11.83 15.25
N ARG A 176 16.06 -10.97 14.72
CA ARG A 176 14.88 -11.38 13.96
C ARG A 176 15.25 -12.26 12.77
N LYS A 177 16.25 -11.84 11.99
CA LYS A 177 16.77 -12.57 10.81
C LYS A 177 17.22 -14.01 11.11
N LYS A 178 17.59 -14.33 12.35
CA LYS A 178 17.93 -15.72 12.74
C LYS A 178 16.71 -16.63 12.85
N GLN A 179 15.53 -16.07 13.02
CA GLN A 179 14.28 -16.78 13.26
C GLN A 179 13.31 -16.65 12.09
N ASP A 180 13.38 -15.53 11.38
CA ASP A 180 12.54 -15.22 10.23
C ASP A 180 13.40 -15.23 8.95
N PRO A 181 13.25 -16.25 8.09
CA PRO A 181 14.01 -16.35 6.84
C PRO A 181 13.60 -15.31 5.79
N HIS A 182 12.55 -14.52 6.04
CA HIS A 182 12.07 -13.48 5.15
C HIS A 182 12.50 -12.07 5.59
N SER A 183 13.19 -11.94 6.73
CA SER A 183 13.76 -10.66 7.12
C SER A 183 14.75 -10.15 6.05
N PRO A 184 14.77 -8.84 5.76
CA PRO A 184 15.74 -8.25 4.84
C PRO A 184 17.19 -8.60 5.18
N ALA A 185 18.09 -8.47 4.20
CA ALA A 185 19.51 -8.62 4.45
C ALA A 185 20.08 -7.50 5.35
N TYR A 186 19.39 -6.34 5.38
CA TYR A 186 19.81 -5.07 6.01
C TYR A 186 21.18 -4.57 5.56
N GLU A 187 21.54 -4.84 4.30
CA GLU A 187 22.71 -4.23 3.69
C GLU A 187 22.34 -2.84 3.15
N ASN A 188 23.17 -1.83 3.42
CA ASN A 188 22.94 -0.47 2.96
C ASN A 188 23.24 -0.29 1.46
N PHE A 189 22.60 0.68 0.83
CA PHE A 189 22.96 1.18 -0.50
C PHE A 189 23.66 2.53 -0.35
N GLY A 190 25.00 2.53 -0.35
CA GLY A 190 25.77 3.74 -0.06
C GLY A 190 25.36 4.31 1.30
N TYR A 191 24.84 5.53 1.33
CA TYR A 191 24.43 6.20 2.57
C TYR A 191 23.04 5.79 3.08
N ILE A 192 22.31 4.93 2.35
CA ILE A 192 20.92 4.54 2.63
C ILE A 192 20.89 3.23 3.40
N PHE A 193 20.46 3.26 4.65
CA PHE A 193 20.39 2.10 5.55
C PHE A 193 18.94 1.67 5.75
N PRO A 194 18.53 0.45 5.34
CA PRO A 194 17.17 -0.03 5.51
C PRO A 194 16.70 -0.01 6.96
N GLU A 195 15.47 0.41 7.17
CA GLU A 195 14.79 0.39 8.45
C GLU A 195 13.47 -0.39 8.36
N GLU A 196 13.02 -0.92 9.49
CA GLU A 196 11.68 -1.52 9.60
C GLU A 196 10.64 -0.44 9.92
N MET A 197 9.40 -0.68 9.53
CA MET A 197 8.31 0.25 9.84
C MET A 197 7.81 0.03 11.28
N ALA A 198 7.73 1.11 12.05
CA ALA A 198 7.10 1.08 13.37
C ALA A 198 5.58 1.09 13.21
N VAL A 199 4.94 -0.06 13.42
CA VAL A 199 3.49 -0.25 13.26
C VAL A 199 2.78 -0.17 14.59
N ILE A 200 1.67 0.56 14.62
CA ILE A 200 0.73 0.61 15.74
C ILE A 200 -0.50 -0.18 15.34
N LYS A 201 -0.90 -1.13 16.19
CA LYS A 201 -2.09 -1.96 15.96
C LYS A 201 -2.87 -2.13 17.26
N GLN A 202 -4.20 -2.12 17.17
CA GLN A 202 -5.07 -2.38 18.31
C GLN A 202 -4.76 -3.74 18.95
N GLY A 203 -4.70 -3.75 20.28
CA GLY A 203 -4.36 -4.93 21.08
C GLY A 203 -2.87 -5.15 21.33
N TRP A 204 -1.99 -4.29 20.79
CA TRP A 204 -0.57 -4.28 21.16
C TRP A 204 -0.29 -3.26 22.26
N ASP A 205 0.60 -3.62 23.19
CA ASP A 205 0.99 -2.75 24.32
C ASP A 205 1.89 -1.58 23.89
N SER A 206 2.59 -1.73 22.75
CA SER A 206 3.49 -0.72 22.18
C SER A 206 3.60 -0.89 20.66
N PRO A 207 4.09 0.13 19.93
CA PRO A 207 4.45 -0.04 18.52
C PRO A 207 5.44 -1.20 18.34
N GLN A 208 5.34 -1.93 17.23
CA GLN A 208 6.29 -2.99 16.88
C GLN A 208 6.93 -2.70 15.54
N GLN A 209 8.23 -3.00 15.45
CA GLN A 209 8.96 -2.94 14.19
C GLN A 209 8.55 -4.12 13.30
N MET A 210 8.14 -3.82 12.07
CA MET A 210 7.71 -4.81 11.08
C MET A 210 8.55 -4.69 9.80
N PRO A 211 9.23 -5.77 9.37
CA PRO A 211 10.00 -5.75 8.14
C PRO A 211 9.12 -5.80 6.88
N TYR A 212 7.94 -6.44 6.97
CA TYR A 212 7.02 -6.63 5.84
C TYR A 212 5.60 -6.93 6.30
N PHE A 213 4.67 -6.86 5.35
CA PHE A 213 3.28 -7.33 5.49
C PHE A 213 3.03 -8.53 4.58
N THR A 214 2.33 -9.55 5.06
CA THR A 214 2.03 -10.77 4.31
C THR A 214 0.58 -10.78 3.81
N ALA A 215 0.38 -11.06 2.52
CA ALA A 215 -0.92 -11.17 1.89
C ALA A 215 -1.76 -12.30 2.51
N THR A 216 -3.08 -12.19 2.43
CA THR A 216 -3.99 -13.19 3.00
C THR A 216 -3.78 -14.56 2.33
N PRO A 217 -3.42 -15.63 3.08
CA PRO A 217 -3.12 -16.94 2.51
C PRO A 217 -4.26 -17.52 1.66
N GLN A 218 -5.51 -17.31 2.08
CA GLN A 218 -6.69 -17.76 1.36
C GLN A 218 -6.80 -17.10 -0.02
N LEU A 219 -6.50 -15.80 -0.13
CA LEU A 219 -6.51 -15.10 -1.41
C LEU A 219 -5.36 -15.54 -2.33
N ILE A 220 -4.20 -15.89 -1.76
CA ILE A 220 -3.09 -16.51 -2.51
C ILE A 220 -3.52 -17.85 -3.11
N GLU A 221 -4.19 -18.71 -2.34
CA GLU A 221 -4.68 -19.99 -2.83
C GLU A 221 -5.79 -19.83 -3.90
N LEU A 222 -6.71 -18.87 -3.73
CA LEU A 222 -7.69 -18.55 -4.77
C LEU A 222 -7.00 -18.01 -6.04
N THR A 223 -5.90 -17.27 -5.90
CA THR A 223 -5.13 -16.78 -7.05
C THR A 223 -4.45 -17.93 -7.79
N LYS A 224 -3.88 -18.92 -7.09
CA LYS A 224 -3.33 -20.13 -7.73
C LYS A 224 -4.41 -20.88 -8.52
N LYS A 225 -5.63 -20.98 -8.00
CA LYS A 225 -6.78 -21.56 -8.73
C LYS A 225 -7.17 -20.71 -9.94
N ALA A 226 -7.17 -19.38 -9.80
CA ALA A 226 -7.44 -18.47 -10.91
C ALA A 226 -6.41 -18.67 -12.04
N VAL A 227 -5.11 -18.67 -11.72
CA VAL A 227 -4.03 -18.92 -12.69
C VAL A 227 -4.20 -20.25 -13.42
N ALA A 228 -4.66 -21.30 -12.75
CA ALA A 228 -4.87 -22.62 -13.35
C ALA A 228 -6.12 -22.70 -14.26
N THR A 229 -7.03 -21.72 -14.19
CA THR A 229 -8.35 -21.76 -14.87
C THR A 229 -8.53 -20.70 -15.92
N ILE A 230 -7.84 -19.56 -15.83
CA ILE A 230 -7.91 -18.51 -16.85
C ILE A 230 -7.25 -18.96 -18.15
N ASP A 231 -7.78 -18.44 -19.27
CA ASP A 231 -7.12 -18.60 -20.56
C ASP A 231 -5.69 -18.03 -20.50
N PRO A 232 -4.71 -18.65 -21.18
CA PRO A 232 -3.36 -18.14 -21.24
C PRO A 232 -3.33 -16.68 -21.70
N ILE A 233 -2.78 -15.80 -20.85
CA ILE A 233 -2.60 -14.40 -21.20
C ILE A 233 -1.37 -14.29 -22.12
N LYS A 234 -1.54 -13.56 -23.22
CA LYS A 234 -0.48 -13.33 -24.20
C LYS A 234 -0.34 -11.84 -24.47
N MET A 235 0.89 -11.43 -24.75
CA MET A 235 1.18 -10.13 -25.32
C MET A 235 0.56 -10.02 -26.72
N PRO A 236 0.35 -8.79 -27.27
CA PRO A 236 -0.08 -8.61 -28.65
C PRO A 236 0.83 -9.30 -29.68
N SER A 237 2.12 -9.46 -29.35
CA SER A 237 3.10 -10.21 -30.15
C SER A 237 2.89 -11.73 -30.14
N GLY A 238 2.01 -12.25 -29.29
CA GLY A 238 1.77 -13.69 -29.09
C GLY A 238 2.68 -14.34 -28.04
N HIS A 239 3.66 -13.62 -27.49
CA HIS A 239 4.49 -14.13 -26.40
C HIS A 239 3.63 -14.46 -25.16
N PRO A 240 3.83 -15.64 -24.54
CA PRO A 240 3.13 -15.99 -23.32
C PRO A 240 3.61 -15.10 -22.18
N ILE A 241 2.66 -14.72 -21.32
CA ILE A 241 2.92 -13.93 -20.12
C ILE A 241 3.25 -14.90 -18.98
N GLN A 242 4.35 -14.63 -18.27
CA GLN A 242 4.69 -15.33 -17.05
C GLN A 242 3.85 -14.79 -15.89
N ILE A 243 3.29 -15.69 -15.09
CA ILE A 243 2.60 -15.37 -13.85
C ILE A 243 3.31 -16.07 -12.71
N LYS A 244 3.77 -15.30 -11.72
CA LYS A 244 4.46 -15.82 -10.52
C LYS A 244 3.66 -15.47 -9.27
N VAL A 245 3.14 -16.51 -8.60
CA VAL A 245 2.47 -16.37 -7.31
C VAL A 245 3.47 -16.70 -6.21
N GLY A 246 3.61 -15.80 -5.22
CA GLY A 246 4.61 -15.90 -4.17
C GLY A 246 5.76 -14.91 -4.37
N GLY A 247 6.74 -14.99 -3.47
CA GLY A 247 7.88 -14.08 -3.47
C GLY A 247 7.60 -12.74 -2.79
N ASN A 248 8.40 -11.73 -3.12
CA ASN A 248 8.47 -10.47 -2.39
C ASN A 248 8.29 -9.27 -3.33
N GLY A 249 7.53 -8.27 -2.90
CA GLY A 249 7.39 -6.98 -3.59
C GLY A 249 7.91 -5.87 -2.68
N VAL A 250 8.43 -4.81 -3.26
CA VAL A 250 8.90 -3.64 -2.49
C VAL A 250 8.15 -2.39 -2.92
N THR A 251 7.87 -1.55 -1.93
CA THR A 251 7.13 -0.30 -2.08
C THR A 251 8.02 0.87 -1.65
N GLY A 252 7.96 1.97 -2.40
CA GLY A 252 8.54 3.23 -1.95
C GLY A 252 7.99 4.43 -2.72
N SER A 253 8.15 5.62 -2.18
CA SER A 253 7.70 6.88 -2.78
C SER A 253 8.61 7.36 -3.92
N VAL A 254 9.16 6.42 -4.69
CA VAL A 254 10.17 6.65 -5.73
C VAL A 254 9.82 5.85 -6.98
N PHE A 255 9.77 6.50 -8.13
CA PHE A 255 9.81 5.80 -9.41
C PHE A 255 11.24 5.30 -9.64
N LEU A 256 11.45 3.98 -9.63
CA LEU A 256 12.79 3.41 -9.71
C LEU A 256 13.27 3.28 -11.16
N ASP A 257 14.34 3.99 -11.49
CA ASP A 257 15.02 3.87 -12.79
C ASP A 257 16.54 3.81 -12.62
N ASN A 258 17.03 2.85 -11.80
CA ASN A 258 18.45 2.71 -11.50
C ASN A 258 18.86 1.23 -11.39
N ALA A 259 19.72 0.78 -12.30
CA ALA A 259 20.17 -0.62 -12.37
C ALA A 259 20.86 -1.12 -11.10
N GLU A 260 21.71 -0.31 -10.47
CA GLU A 260 22.47 -0.70 -9.27
C GLU A 260 21.54 -0.79 -8.05
N TYR A 261 20.65 0.18 -7.88
CA TYR A 261 19.65 0.16 -6.80
C TYR A 261 18.66 -0.98 -6.99
N ARG A 262 18.24 -1.27 -8.24
CA ARG A 262 17.44 -2.46 -8.56
C ARG A 262 18.13 -3.76 -8.13
N GLN A 263 19.41 -3.93 -8.46
CA GLN A 263 20.18 -5.12 -8.04
C GLN A 263 20.28 -5.20 -6.51
N TRP A 264 20.43 -4.05 -5.85
CA TRP A 264 20.42 -3.96 -4.40
C TRP A 264 19.06 -4.39 -3.81
N LEU A 265 17.93 -3.97 -4.39
CA LEU A 265 16.60 -4.43 -3.95
C LEU A 265 16.45 -5.95 -4.07
N GLN A 266 16.94 -6.54 -5.17
CA GLN A 266 16.94 -7.99 -5.33
C GLN A 266 17.81 -8.68 -4.27
N LYS A 267 18.98 -8.11 -3.96
CA LYS A 267 19.90 -8.66 -2.95
C LYS A 267 19.36 -8.55 -1.53
N VAL A 268 18.75 -7.42 -1.18
CA VAL A 268 18.35 -7.12 0.20
C VAL A 268 16.99 -7.67 0.55
N PHE A 269 16.04 -7.60 -0.38
CA PHE A 269 14.64 -7.95 -0.15
C PHE A 269 14.20 -9.19 -0.93
N HIS A 270 15.06 -9.78 -1.78
CA HIS A 270 14.67 -10.82 -2.73
C HIS A 270 13.45 -10.41 -3.57
N ALA A 271 13.40 -9.12 -3.92
CA ALA A 271 12.24 -8.51 -4.55
C ALA A 271 12.08 -8.97 -6.00
N GLU A 272 10.83 -9.21 -6.36
CA GLU A 272 10.33 -9.57 -7.68
C GLU A 272 10.04 -8.29 -8.49
N VAL A 273 9.37 -7.33 -7.83
CA VAL A 273 8.89 -6.09 -8.41
C VAL A 273 9.01 -4.94 -7.42
N THR A 274 9.05 -3.71 -7.93
CA THR A 274 9.06 -2.46 -7.16
C THR A 274 7.95 -1.52 -7.64
N GLU A 275 7.27 -0.87 -6.71
CA GLU A 275 6.15 0.05 -6.99
C GLU A 275 5.96 1.04 -5.82
N MET A 276 4.82 1.75 -5.78
CA MET A 276 4.68 2.94 -4.93
C MET A 276 3.48 2.92 -3.95
N GLU A 277 2.70 1.84 -3.83
CA GLU A 277 1.49 1.81 -2.99
C GLU A 277 1.28 0.56 -2.13
N SER A 278 1.78 -0.60 -2.54
CA SER A 278 1.24 -1.90 -2.13
C SER A 278 1.48 -2.23 -0.66
N ALA A 279 2.67 -1.95 -0.12
CA ALA A 279 2.94 -2.10 1.30
C ALA A 279 2.11 -1.14 2.17
N ALA A 280 1.74 0.04 1.65
CA ALA A 280 0.87 0.99 2.35
C ALA A 280 -0.57 0.47 2.43
N VAL A 281 -1.10 -0.06 1.32
CA VAL A 281 -2.42 -0.73 1.32
C VAL A 281 -2.39 -1.96 2.24
N ALA A 282 -1.32 -2.76 2.16
CA ALA A 282 -1.11 -3.92 3.02
C ALA A 282 -1.07 -3.57 4.51
N GLN A 283 -0.36 -2.51 4.89
CA GLN A 283 -0.29 -2.02 6.26
C GLN A 283 -1.67 -1.60 6.77
N VAL A 284 -2.42 -0.83 5.98
CA VAL A 284 -3.79 -0.43 6.35
C VAL A 284 -4.68 -1.66 6.55
N CYS A 285 -4.63 -2.63 5.63
CA CYS A 285 -5.42 -3.86 5.74
C CYS A 285 -5.00 -4.70 6.96
N PHE A 286 -3.70 -4.83 7.22
CA PHE A 286 -3.16 -5.54 8.37
C PHE A 286 -3.61 -4.92 9.71
N VAL A 287 -3.55 -3.60 9.83
CA VAL A 287 -3.96 -2.89 11.06
C VAL A 287 -5.47 -3.04 11.29
N ASN A 288 -6.27 -3.03 10.24
CA ASN A 288 -7.74 -3.12 10.29
C ASN A 288 -8.28 -4.56 10.20
N GLU A 289 -7.41 -5.58 10.14
CA GLU A 289 -7.81 -7.00 10.03
C GLU A 289 -8.70 -7.29 8.80
N VAL A 290 -8.37 -6.64 7.68
CA VAL A 290 -9.04 -6.80 6.38
C VAL A 290 -8.20 -7.71 5.50
N ASP A 291 -8.83 -8.67 4.82
CA ASP A 291 -8.12 -9.56 3.91
C ASP A 291 -7.60 -8.81 2.70
N TRP A 292 -6.42 -9.16 2.19
CA TRP A 292 -5.87 -8.42 1.06
C TRP A 292 -4.92 -9.25 0.19
N ILE A 293 -4.84 -8.84 -1.07
CA ILE A 293 -3.88 -9.33 -2.05
C ILE A 293 -3.59 -8.25 -3.09
N VAL A 294 -2.39 -8.31 -3.67
CA VAL A 294 -1.93 -7.36 -4.68
C VAL A 294 -1.46 -8.12 -5.92
N ILE A 295 -1.94 -7.69 -7.08
CA ILE A 295 -1.50 -8.14 -8.40
C ILE A 295 -0.72 -6.99 -9.03
N ARG A 296 0.54 -7.25 -9.42
CA ARG A 296 1.36 -6.28 -10.17
C ARG A 296 1.74 -6.82 -11.52
N SER A 297 1.35 -6.12 -12.58
CA SER A 297 1.83 -6.42 -13.94
C SER A 297 3.01 -5.53 -14.30
N VAL A 298 4.05 -6.12 -14.88
CA VAL A 298 5.30 -5.43 -15.17
C VAL A 298 5.09 -4.45 -16.33
N SER A 299 5.39 -3.17 -16.10
CA SER A 299 5.37 -2.11 -17.12
C SER A 299 6.77 -1.83 -17.68
N ASP A 300 7.78 -1.95 -16.84
CA ASP A 300 9.16 -1.59 -17.16
C ASP A 300 10.17 -2.43 -16.36
N LEU A 301 11.46 -2.14 -16.52
CA LEU A 301 12.56 -2.94 -15.97
C LEU A 301 13.27 -2.27 -14.80
N ALA A 302 12.68 -1.25 -14.17
CA ALA A 302 13.20 -0.55 -13.01
C ALA A 302 14.68 -0.11 -13.17
N GLY A 303 15.06 0.39 -14.34
CA GLY A 303 16.43 0.80 -14.67
C GLY A 303 17.31 -0.29 -15.31
N GLY A 304 16.80 -1.50 -15.53
CA GLY A 304 17.54 -2.57 -16.22
C GLY A 304 17.53 -2.51 -17.74
N GLN A 305 16.74 -1.60 -18.32
CA GLN A 305 16.75 -1.31 -19.75
C GLN A 305 17.98 -0.49 -20.17
N GLN A 306 18.23 -0.38 -21.47
CA GLN A 306 19.22 0.54 -22.03
C GLN A 306 18.55 1.81 -22.52
N GLY A 307 19.04 2.96 -22.06
CA GLY A 307 18.48 4.27 -22.43
C GLY A 307 17.21 4.62 -21.66
N LYS A 308 16.31 5.37 -22.30
CA LYS A 308 15.09 5.88 -21.66
C LYS A 308 14.19 4.72 -21.21
N ASN A 309 13.64 4.83 -20.00
CA ASN A 309 12.55 3.97 -19.56
C ASN A 309 11.34 4.10 -20.52
N ALA A 310 10.66 2.97 -20.72
CA ALA A 310 9.57 2.81 -21.69
C ALA A 310 8.26 2.43 -20.99
N GLU A 311 8.13 2.74 -19.70
CA GLU A 311 6.97 2.50 -18.86
C GLU A 311 5.68 2.94 -19.57
N ASN A 312 5.68 4.18 -20.07
CA ASN A 312 4.54 4.81 -20.71
C ASN A 312 4.07 4.10 -22.01
N VAL A 313 4.91 3.24 -22.60
CA VAL A 313 4.56 2.43 -23.77
C VAL A 313 3.76 1.20 -23.37
N PHE A 314 4.02 0.64 -22.18
CA PHE A 314 3.48 -0.63 -21.74
C PHE A 314 2.41 -0.52 -20.65
N ASP A 315 2.23 0.64 -20.01
CA ASP A 315 1.22 0.89 -18.97
C ASP A 315 -0.16 0.31 -19.31
N ALA A 316 -0.68 0.61 -20.50
CA ALA A 316 -2.01 0.13 -20.91
C ALA A 316 -2.04 -1.39 -21.15
N ILE A 317 -0.94 -1.96 -21.66
CA ILE A 317 -0.82 -3.40 -21.90
C ILE A 317 -0.76 -4.13 -20.55
N ALA A 318 0.13 -3.70 -19.65
CA ALA A 318 0.33 -4.24 -18.32
C ALA A 318 -0.96 -4.12 -17.47
N SER A 319 -1.63 -2.96 -17.52
CA SER A 319 -2.92 -2.77 -16.86
C SER A 319 -3.97 -3.76 -17.38
N GLY A 320 -4.03 -3.98 -18.70
CA GLY A 320 -4.96 -4.93 -19.31
C GLY A 320 -4.65 -6.40 -18.97
N THR A 321 -3.38 -6.78 -18.88
CA THR A 321 -2.96 -8.15 -18.53
C THR A 321 -3.21 -8.44 -17.05
N GLY A 322 -2.85 -7.52 -16.16
CA GLY A 322 -3.19 -7.57 -14.73
C GLY A 322 -4.71 -7.67 -14.51
N THR A 323 -5.51 -6.89 -15.24
CA THR A 323 -6.98 -6.90 -15.14
C THR A 323 -7.58 -8.27 -15.51
N LYS A 324 -7.01 -9.00 -16.47
CA LYS A 324 -7.48 -10.36 -16.79
C LYS A 324 -7.30 -11.32 -15.61
N LEU A 325 -6.16 -11.26 -14.93
CA LEU A 325 -5.93 -12.07 -13.72
C LEU A 325 -6.83 -11.61 -12.56
N LEU A 326 -7.02 -10.30 -12.38
CA LEU A 326 -7.97 -9.74 -11.41
C LEU A 326 -9.36 -10.35 -11.58
N LEU A 327 -9.91 -10.38 -12.80
CA LEU A 327 -11.21 -10.98 -13.06
C LEU A 327 -11.23 -12.49 -12.75
N GLY A 328 -10.16 -13.22 -13.11
CA GLY A 328 -10.03 -14.63 -12.76
C GLY A 328 -10.03 -14.87 -11.25
N LEU A 329 -9.36 -14.02 -10.47
CA LEU A 329 -9.38 -14.08 -9.00
C LEU A 329 -10.76 -13.73 -8.45
N LEU A 330 -11.42 -12.70 -8.96
CA LEU A 330 -12.78 -12.34 -8.55
C LEU A 330 -13.76 -13.49 -8.79
N ASP A 331 -13.61 -14.22 -9.90
CA ASP A 331 -14.39 -15.43 -10.17
C ASP A 331 -14.19 -16.49 -9.09
N GLN A 332 -12.94 -16.74 -8.66
CA GLN A 332 -12.66 -17.68 -7.59
C GLN A 332 -13.21 -17.21 -6.24
N ILE A 333 -13.19 -15.91 -5.96
CA ILE A 333 -13.78 -15.32 -4.75
C ILE A 333 -15.30 -15.55 -4.72
N VAL A 334 -15.99 -15.28 -5.84
CA VAL A 334 -17.44 -15.49 -5.96
C VAL A 334 -17.82 -16.95 -5.73
N LEU A 335 -17.03 -17.89 -6.24
CA LEU A 335 -17.30 -19.34 -6.12
C LEU A 335 -17.22 -19.88 -4.69
N VAL A 336 -16.43 -19.26 -3.81
CA VAL A 336 -16.24 -19.73 -2.43
C VAL A 336 -17.04 -18.92 -1.41
N ARG A 337 -17.85 -17.97 -1.88
CA ARG A 337 -18.76 -17.25 -0.99
C ARG A 337 -19.81 -18.22 -0.43
N PRO A 338 -20.01 -18.25 0.90
CA PRO A 338 -20.94 -19.17 1.55
C PRO A 338 -22.41 -18.92 1.18
#